data_AF-A0A538I7M6-F1
#
_entry.id   AF-A0A538I7M6-F1
#
_cell.length_a   1.000
_cell.length_b   1.000
_cell.length_c   1.000
_cell.angle_alpha   90.00
_cell.angle_beta   90.00
_cell.angle_gamma   90.00
#
_symmetry.space_group_name_H-M   'P 1'
#
loop_
_entity.id
_entity.type
_entity.pdbx_description
1 polymer ?
#
loop_
_entity_poly.entity_id
_entity_poly.type
_entity_poly.pdbx_seq_one_letter_code
_entity_poly.pdbx_strand_id
1 'polypeptide(L)'
;MSRGSREYLLAGCAVALAALLVVLVYWSSRPPALAPGRASWKLTPGVANPDVTQQTIASTICVSGWSSSIRPDTGYTDALKLDQMRQYGRAGSPSDYQEDHLISLELGGDPRDPRNL
;
A
#
# COMPACT_ATOMS: atom_id res chain seq x y z
N MET A 1 -0.54 -58.44 -5.75
CA MET A 1 -0.18 -57.05 -5.36
C MET A 1 0.38 -57.11 -3.94
N SER A 2 1.68 -56.86 -3.75
CA SER A 2 2.34 -57.07 -2.45
C SER A 2 1.95 -55.98 -1.45
N ARG A 3 1.89 -56.34 -0.16
CA ARG A 3 1.50 -55.44 0.95
C ARG A 3 2.27 -54.10 0.94
N GLY A 4 3.55 -54.15 0.55
CA GLY A 4 4.40 -52.96 0.41
C GLY A 4 3.93 -51.96 -0.65
N SER A 5 3.38 -52.40 -1.79
CA SER A 5 2.96 -51.44 -2.84
C SER A 5 1.79 -50.56 -2.39
N ARG A 6 0.91 -51.07 -1.51
CA ARG A 6 -0.21 -50.29 -0.95
C ARG A 6 0.26 -49.27 0.08
N GLU A 7 1.25 -49.60 0.89
CA GLU A 7 1.83 -48.70 1.90
C GLU A 7 2.60 -47.55 1.23
N TYR A 8 3.36 -47.82 0.15
CA TYR A 8 4.02 -46.78 -0.65
C TYR A 8 3.02 -45.85 -1.35
N LEU A 9 1.91 -46.39 -1.86
CA LEU A 9 0.84 -45.58 -2.46
C LEU A 9 0.16 -44.67 -1.45
N LEU A 10 -0.15 -45.17 -0.25
CA LEU A 10 -0.79 -44.37 0.81
C LEU A 10 0.15 -43.28 1.34
N ALA A 11 1.42 -43.61 1.57
CA ALA A 11 2.42 -42.62 1.97
C ALA A 11 2.62 -41.54 0.89
N GLY A 12 2.67 -41.93 -0.39
CA GLY A 12 2.74 -41.00 -1.51
C GLY A 12 1.54 -40.07 -1.60
N CYS A 13 0.32 -40.59 -1.43
CA CYS A 13 -0.90 -39.77 -1.39
C CYS A 13 -0.90 -38.78 -0.21
N ALA A 14 -0.47 -39.21 0.98
CA ALA A 14 -0.42 -38.34 2.15
C ALA A 14 0.55 -37.16 1.94
N VAL A 15 1.74 -37.42 1.36
CA VAL A 15 2.71 -36.37 1.02
C VAL A 15 2.16 -35.42 -0.05
N ALA A 16 1.51 -35.95 -1.10
CA ALA A 16 0.90 -35.13 -2.15
C ALA A 16 -0.23 -34.22 -1.62
N LEU A 17 -1.08 -34.76 -0.74
CA LEU A 17 -2.16 -34.00 -0.10
C LEU A 17 -1.61 -32.93 0.85
N ALA A 18 -0.56 -33.23 1.61
CA ALA A 18 0.10 -32.25 2.47
C ALA A 18 0.73 -31.12 1.65
N ALA A 19 1.40 -31.44 0.54
CA ALA A 19 1.96 -30.44 -0.37
C ALA A 19 0.87 -29.56 -1.00
N LEU A 20 -0.25 -30.16 -1.45
CA LEU A 20 -1.42 -29.44 -1.96
C LEU A 20 -2.02 -28.51 -0.91
N LEU A 21 -2.15 -28.96 0.34
CA LEU A 21 -2.63 -28.13 1.45
C LEU A 21 -1.69 -26.96 1.74
N VAL A 22 -0.37 -27.18 1.73
CA VAL A 22 0.62 -26.10 1.91
C VAL A 22 0.51 -25.07 0.80
N VAL A 23 0.39 -25.51 -0.47
CA VAL A 23 0.18 -24.61 -1.61
C VAL A 23 -1.13 -23.84 -1.46
N LEU A 24 -2.23 -24.53 -1.15
CA LEU A 24 -3.55 -23.90 -0.93
C LEU A 24 -3.48 -22.83 0.16
N VAL A 25 -2.96 -23.17 1.34
CA VAL A 25 -2.81 -22.24 2.47
C VAL A 25 -1.96 -21.03 2.08
N TYR A 26 -0.83 -21.27 1.41
CA TYR A 26 0.05 -20.21 0.94
C TYR A 26 -0.63 -19.27 -0.07
N TRP A 27 -1.39 -19.81 -1.02
CA TRP A 27 -2.13 -19.01 -2.00
C TRP A 27 -3.28 -18.23 -1.36
N SER A 28 -4.04 -18.83 -0.44
CA SER A 28 -5.13 -18.16 0.26
C SER A 28 -4.67 -17.08 1.24
N SER A 29 -3.40 -17.10 1.66
CA SER A 29 -2.84 -16.12 2.59
C SER A 29 -2.24 -14.89 1.90
N ARG A 30 -2.21 -14.84 0.56
CA ARG A 30 -1.72 -13.68 -0.17
C ARG A 30 -2.77 -12.55 -0.09
N PRO A 31 -2.44 -11.38 0.49
CA PRO A 31 -3.34 -10.25 0.42
C PRO A 31 -3.58 -9.91 -1.06
N PRO A 32 -4.82 -9.62 -1.47
CA PRO A 32 -5.07 -9.16 -2.83
C PRO A 32 -4.25 -7.90 -3.04
N ALA A 33 -3.42 -7.90 -4.09
CA ALA A 33 -2.76 -6.68 -4.52
C ALA A 33 -3.87 -5.66 -4.84
N LEU A 34 -3.87 -4.53 -4.15
CA LEU A 34 -4.76 -3.43 -4.50
C LEU A 34 -4.52 -3.08 -5.96
N ALA A 35 -5.57 -2.71 -6.70
CA ALA A 35 -5.43 -2.38 -8.12
C ALA A 35 -4.22 -1.45 -8.36
N PRO A 36 -3.35 -1.74 -9.33
CA PRO A 36 -2.20 -0.88 -9.63
C PRO A 36 -2.65 0.57 -9.84
N GLY A 37 -1.99 1.51 -9.17
CA GLY A 37 -2.23 2.95 -9.37
C GLY A 37 -3.55 3.51 -8.84
N ARG A 38 -4.24 2.83 -7.91
CA ARG A 38 -5.41 3.39 -7.20
C ARG A 38 -5.16 3.52 -5.71
N ALA A 39 -5.59 4.66 -5.15
CA ALA A 39 -5.68 4.88 -3.71
C ALA A 39 -6.67 3.89 -3.07
N SER A 40 -6.44 3.60 -1.79
CA SER A 40 -7.27 2.68 -1.00
C SER A 40 -8.07 3.46 0.03
N TRP A 41 -9.40 3.35 0.00
CA TRP A 41 -10.26 3.97 1.02
C TRP A 41 -9.97 3.52 2.46
N LYS A 42 -9.20 2.43 2.66
CA LYS A 42 -8.74 1.99 3.98
C LYS A 42 -7.38 2.55 4.38
N LEU A 43 -6.45 2.65 3.43
CA LEU A 43 -5.05 3.03 3.71
C LEU A 43 -4.84 4.52 3.45
N THR A 44 -5.34 5.02 2.32
CA THR A 44 -5.25 6.42 1.89
C THR A 44 -6.65 6.97 1.56
N PRO A 45 -7.52 7.18 2.57
CA PRO A 45 -8.85 7.78 2.36
C PRO A 45 -8.81 9.25 1.92
N GLY A 46 -7.66 9.93 2.07
CA GLY A 46 -7.52 11.37 1.88
C GLY A 46 -7.76 12.11 3.20
N VAL A 47 -6.93 13.09 3.49
CA VAL A 47 -7.02 13.90 4.73
C VAL A 47 -6.82 15.36 4.36
N ALA A 48 -7.73 16.22 4.83
CA ALA A 48 -7.61 17.66 4.68
C ALA A 48 -6.63 18.22 5.72
N ASN A 49 -5.85 19.20 5.31
CA ASN A 49 -4.95 19.96 6.17
C ASN A 49 -5.80 20.81 7.15
N PRO A 50 -5.66 20.62 8.47
CA PRO A 50 -6.42 21.39 9.45
C PRO A 50 -6.11 22.89 9.44
N ASP A 51 -4.95 23.30 8.89
CA ASP A 51 -4.59 24.72 8.72
C ASP A 51 -5.35 25.38 7.57
N VAL A 52 -6.01 24.61 6.70
CA VAL A 52 -6.82 25.11 5.58
C VAL A 52 -8.29 25.10 5.96
N THR A 53 -8.78 26.30 6.25
CA THR A 53 -10.18 26.59 6.60
C THR A 53 -10.65 27.76 5.76
N GLN A 54 -11.96 28.00 5.71
CA GLN A 54 -12.51 29.17 5.02
C GLN A 54 -11.93 30.50 5.55
N GLN A 55 -11.54 30.55 6.83
CA GLN A 55 -10.94 31.72 7.46
C GLN A 55 -9.47 31.91 7.06
N THR A 56 -8.78 30.84 6.67
CA THR A 56 -7.32 30.84 6.39
C THR A 56 -6.98 30.71 4.91
N ILE A 57 -7.95 30.50 4.00
CA ILE A 57 -7.66 30.36 2.56
C ILE A 57 -6.87 31.54 1.98
N ALA A 58 -7.13 32.76 2.45
CA ALA A 58 -6.43 33.98 2.02
C ALA A 58 -4.94 34.02 2.39
N SER A 59 -4.50 33.17 3.33
CA SER A 59 -3.10 33.00 3.74
C SER A 59 -2.55 31.59 3.46
N THR A 60 -3.34 30.71 2.84
CA THR A 60 -2.97 29.32 2.52
C THR A 60 -3.13 29.04 1.03
N ILE A 61 -4.11 28.23 0.61
CA ILE A 61 -4.28 27.76 -0.78
C ILE A 61 -4.49 28.88 -1.80
N CYS A 62 -4.94 30.08 -1.39
CA CYS A 62 -5.06 31.23 -2.29
C CYS A 62 -3.77 32.06 -2.39
N VAL A 63 -2.69 31.67 -1.72
CA VAL A 63 -1.38 32.34 -1.77
C VAL A 63 -0.45 31.56 -2.69
N SER A 64 0.07 32.24 -3.72
CA SER A 64 1.05 31.66 -4.64
C SER A 64 2.27 31.12 -3.89
N GLY A 65 2.64 29.87 -4.19
CA GLY A 65 3.78 29.20 -3.57
C GLY A 65 3.53 28.56 -2.20
N TRP A 66 2.32 28.70 -1.62
CA TRP A 66 2.02 28.08 -0.31
C TRP A 66 2.11 26.55 -0.34
N SER A 67 1.58 25.89 -1.38
CA SER A 67 1.71 24.43 -1.52
C SER A 67 3.18 23.99 -1.55
N SER A 68 4.06 24.77 -2.19
CA SER A 68 5.50 24.50 -2.19
C SER A 68 6.16 24.68 -0.82
N SER A 69 5.66 25.58 0.02
CA SER A 69 6.27 25.84 1.34
C SER A 69 5.91 24.77 2.38
N ILE A 70 4.82 24.04 2.19
CA ILE A 70 4.37 22.98 3.11
C ILE A 70 4.73 21.56 2.67
N ARG A 71 5.27 21.38 1.45
CA ARG A 71 5.67 20.06 0.96
C ARG A 71 6.69 19.43 1.94
N PRO A 72 6.50 18.14 2.31
CA PRO A 72 7.49 17.44 3.10
C PRO A 72 8.81 17.33 2.32
N ASP A 73 9.92 17.21 3.05
CA ASP A 73 11.21 16.90 2.45
C ASP A 73 11.20 15.49 1.83
N THR A 74 12.10 15.26 0.88
CA THR A 74 12.19 13.97 0.18
C THR A 74 12.61 12.84 1.11
N GLY A 75 13.33 13.12 2.19
CA GLY A 75 13.71 12.09 3.17
C GLY A 75 12.49 11.48 3.86
N TYR A 76 11.51 12.31 4.21
CA TYR A 76 10.22 11.87 4.72
C TYR A 76 9.47 10.99 3.71
N THR A 77 9.26 11.49 2.49
CA THR A 77 8.45 10.79 1.49
C THR A 77 9.12 9.52 0.96
N ASP A 78 10.46 9.48 0.87
CA ASP A 78 11.18 8.26 0.49
C ASP A 78 11.03 7.16 1.54
N ALA A 79 11.11 7.51 2.84
CA ALA A 79 10.89 6.55 3.91
C ALA A 79 9.44 6.04 3.93
N LEU A 80 8.47 6.94 3.73
CA LEU A 80 7.05 6.61 3.68
C LEU A 80 6.72 5.70 2.49
N LYS A 81 7.20 6.04 1.29
CA LYS A 81 7.02 5.24 0.07
C LYS A 81 7.45 3.79 0.27
N LEU A 82 8.60 3.56 0.89
CA LEU A 82 9.07 2.20 1.18
C LEU A 82 8.15 1.44 2.13
N ASP A 83 7.56 2.11 3.10
CA ASP A 83 6.60 1.50 4.02
C ASP A 83 5.27 1.19 3.34
N GLN A 84 4.70 2.16 2.64
CA GLN A 84 3.45 1.99 1.94
C GLN A 84 3.54 0.97 0.80
N MET A 85 4.67 0.86 0.09
CA MET A 85 4.89 -0.22 -0.87
C MET A 85 4.66 -1.60 -0.24
N ARG A 86 5.09 -1.81 1.03
CA ARG A 86 4.80 -3.05 1.76
C ARG A 86 3.32 -3.18 2.12
N GLN A 87 2.70 -2.11 2.61
CA GLN A 87 1.28 -2.10 3.00
C GLN A 87 0.35 -2.39 1.81
N TYR A 88 0.69 -1.84 0.63
CA TYR A 88 -0.06 -2.02 -0.61
C TYR A 88 0.28 -3.31 -1.36
N GLY A 89 1.30 -4.05 -0.93
CA GLY A 89 1.81 -5.22 -1.66
C GLY A 89 2.38 -4.87 -3.03
N ARG A 90 3.00 -3.70 -3.17
CA ARG A 90 3.69 -3.25 -4.39
C ARG A 90 5.04 -3.96 -4.51
N ALA A 91 5.29 -4.53 -5.68
CA ALA A 91 6.57 -5.12 -6.05
C ALA A 91 7.32 -4.19 -7.02
N GLY A 92 8.63 -4.41 -7.20
CA GLY A 92 9.45 -3.59 -8.09
C GLY A 92 10.32 -2.58 -7.34
N SER A 93 10.93 -1.67 -8.10
CA SER A 93 11.84 -0.67 -7.56
C SER A 93 11.05 0.51 -6.96
N PRO A 94 11.52 1.16 -5.88
CA PRO A 94 10.94 2.42 -5.39
C PRO A 94 10.95 3.55 -6.42
N SER A 95 11.74 3.45 -7.50
CA SER A 95 11.73 4.38 -8.63
C SER A 95 10.52 4.21 -9.55
N ASP A 96 9.83 3.07 -9.49
CA ASP A 96 8.65 2.77 -10.31
C ASP A 96 7.39 3.43 -9.73
N TYR A 97 7.51 4.03 -8.54
CA TYR A 97 6.43 4.59 -7.75
C TYR A 97 6.77 6.02 -7.32
N GLN A 98 5.73 6.85 -7.24
CA GLN A 98 5.80 8.17 -6.66
C GLN A 98 4.81 8.27 -5.51
N GLU A 99 5.23 8.96 -4.46
CA GLU A 99 4.37 9.36 -3.36
C GLU A 99 3.61 10.62 -3.80
N ASP A 100 2.29 10.57 -3.85
CA ASP A 100 1.47 11.68 -4.35
C ASP A 100 0.25 11.90 -3.48
N HIS A 101 -0.18 13.16 -3.35
CA HIS A 101 -1.25 13.48 -2.44
C HIS A 101 -2.62 13.13 -3.03
N LEU A 102 -3.44 12.36 -2.30
CA LEU A 102 -4.79 12.03 -2.77
C LEU A 102 -5.68 13.28 -2.85
N ILE A 103 -5.66 14.12 -1.82
CA ILE A 103 -6.17 15.48 -1.89
C ILE A 103 -4.98 16.38 -2.19
N SER A 104 -5.01 17.05 -3.35
CA SER A 104 -3.95 18.00 -3.73
C SER A 104 -3.71 19.05 -2.65
N LEU A 105 -2.45 19.41 -2.43
CA LEU A 105 -2.09 20.51 -1.53
C LEU A 105 -2.73 21.84 -1.94
N GLU A 106 -2.98 22.04 -3.24
CA GLU A 106 -3.68 23.23 -3.76
C GLU A 106 -5.17 23.25 -3.40
N LEU A 107 -5.73 22.10 -3.00
CA LEU A 107 -7.09 21.96 -2.51
C LEU A 107 -7.13 21.78 -0.98
N GLY A 108 -5.99 21.94 -0.30
CA GLY A 108 -5.89 21.84 1.15
C GLY A 108 -5.78 20.42 1.68
N GLY A 109 -5.16 19.49 0.93
CA GLY A 109 -4.76 18.20 1.48
C GLY A 109 -3.65 18.31 2.52
N ASP A 110 -3.64 17.38 3.48
CA ASP A 110 -2.59 17.31 4.51
C ASP A 110 -1.24 16.95 3.86
N PRO A 111 -0.16 17.72 4.13
CA PRO A 111 1.12 17.50 3.49
C PRO A 111 1.86 16.27 3.97
N ARG A 112 1.57 15.77 5.18
CA ARG A 112 2.36 14.74 5.84
C ARG A 112 1.55 13.53 6.29
N ASP A 113 0.25 13.62 6.51
CA ASP A 113 -0.55 12.48 6.98
C ASP A 113 -0.48 11.33 5.96
N PRO A 114 0.07 10.15 6.31
CA PRO A 114 0.16 8.99 5.42
C PRO A 114 -1.17 8.53 4.82
N ARG A 115 -2.31 8.98 5.35
CA ARG A 115 -3.64 8.70 4.80
C ARG A 115 -3.99 9.62 3.62
N ASN A 116 -3.18 10.64 3.34
CA ASN A 116 -3.29 11.54 2.19
C ASN A 116 -2.12 11.43 1.21
N LEU A 117 -1.16 10.52 1.42
CA LEU A 117 -0.06 10.24 0.50
C LEU A 117 -0.12 8.79 0.01
#